data_AF-A0A3Q9WF34-F1
#
_entry.id   AF-A0A3Q9WF34-F1
#
_cell.length_a   1.000
_cell.length_b   1.000
_cell.length_c   1.000
_cell.angle_alpha   90.00
_cell.angle_beta   90.00
_cell.angle_gamma   90.00
#
_symmetry.space_group_name_H-M   'P 1'
#
loop_
_entity.id
_entity.type
_entity.pdbx_description
1 polymer ?
#
loop_
_entity_poly.entity_id
_entity_poly.type
_entity_poly.pdbx_seq_one_letter_code
_entity_poly.pdbx_strand_id
1 'polypeptide(L)'
;MSQNATNAQYSTLSPALAVGDDEPDRNLALELVRVTEAAAIAGGHWVGFGDKNLADGAAVDAMRSLLQTVHFNGVVVIGEGEKDEAPMLFNGERVGDGSGPECDVAVDPIDGTRLTALGINNALAVLAVAERGSMFDPSAVFYMEKLVTGPEAADMVDLRLPVKQNLHLIAKANSKKVSQLNVMILDRDRHKPLVEEIRAAGARTKFIMDGDVAGAIAAAREGTDVDALMGIGGTPEGIVAACAIKSLGGVIQGRLWPTSDEEKQKALDAGHDLDRVLSRPTTSSRATTATSRPRASPTATCCAGCATARTRSSPSPW
;
A
#
# COMPACT_ATOMS: atom_id res chain seq x y z
N MET A 1 -47.80 -4.98 -15.69
CA MET A 1 -46.40 -5.36 -15.99
C MET A 1 -45.55 -4.13 -15.72
N SER A 2 -45.05 -3.96 -14.49
CA SER A 2 -44.08 -2.91 -14.17
C SER A 2 -42.76 -3.60 -13.90
N GLN A 3 -41.73 -3.16 -14.61
CA GLN A 3 -40.45 -3.83 -14.74
C GLN A 3 -39.67 -3.76 -13.42
N ASN A 4 -39.13 -4.92 -13.02
CA ASN A 4 -38.08 -5.01 -12.01
C ASN A 4 -36.84 -4.29 -12.53
N ALA A 5 -36.56 -3.10 -12.01
CA ALA A 5 -35.22 -2.52 -12.11
C ALA A 5 -34.30 -3.34 -11.19
N THR A 6 -33.58 -4.28 -11.79
CA THR A 6 -32.41 -4.91 -11.18
C THR A 6 -31.40 -3.81 -10.84
N ASN A 7 -31.28 -3.49 -9.55
CA ASN A 7 -30.21 -2.66 -9.00
C ASN A 7 -28.88 -3.38 -9.27
N ALA A 8 -28.25 -3.09 -10.40
CA ALA A 8 -26.89 -3.49 -10.65
C ALA A 8 -26.00 -2.66 -9.72
N GLN A 9 -25.43 -3.32 -8.70
CA GLN A 9 -24.37 -2.73 -7.87
C GLN A 9 -23.12 -2.55 -8.75
N TYR A 10 -22.89 -1.33 -9.24
CA TYR A 10 -21.71 -0.98 -10.03
C TYR A 10 -20.51 -0.58 -9.17
N SER A 11 -20.69 -0.41 -7.85
CA SER A 11 -19.65 -0.01 -6.91
C SER A 11 -19.29 -1.13 -5.94
N THR A 12 -17.99 -1.34 -5.71
CA THR A 12 -17.44 -2.26 -4.71
C THR A 12 -17.25 -1.60 -3.34
N LEU A 13 -17.61 -0.31 -3.21
CA LEU A 13 -17.58 0.42 -1.94
C LEU A 13 -18.67 -0.09 -0.99
N SER A 14 -18.37 -0.08 0.31
CA SER A 14 -19.37 -0.39 1.35
C SER A 14 -20.58 0.53 1.19
N PRO A 15 -21.82 0.05 1.37
CA PRO A 15 -22.99 0.93 1.50
C PRO A 15 -22.85 1.95 2.63
N ALA A 16 -22.05 1.64 3.66
CA ALA A 16 -21.71 2.57 4.72
C ALA A 16 -20.75 3.69 4.27
N LEU A 17 -19.99 3.45 3.20
CA LEU A 17 -19.11 4.42 2.56
C LEU A 17 -19.73 5.05 1.30
N ALA A 18 -20.97 4.67 0.96
CA ALA A 18 -21.71 5.22 -0.16
C ALA A 18 -22.38 6.54 0.26
N VAL A 19 -22.33 7.53 -0.63
CA VAL A 19 -22.94 8.85 -0.40
C VAL A 19 -24.47 8.70 -0.50
N GLY A 20 -25.22 9.44 0.33
CA GLY A 20 -26.68 9.50 0.27
C GLY A 20 -27.21 10.31 -0.93
N ASP A 21 -28.49 10.13 -1.26
CA ASP A 21 -29.14 10.55 -2.52
C ASP A 21 -29.27 12.08 -2.79
N ASP A 22 -28.80 12.97 -1.90
CA ASP A 22 -29.17 14.41 -1.93
C ASP A 22 -28.07 15.40 -2.38
N GLU A 23 -26.95 14.95 -2.96
CA GLU A 23 -25.94 15.82 -3.60
C GLU A 23 -25.37 15.18 -4.88
N PRO A 24 -24.82 15.95 -5.86
CA PRO A 24 -24.11 15.35 -6.99
C PRO A 24 -23.04 14.39 -6.46
N ASP A 25 -23.08 13.13 -6.89
CA ASP A 25 -22.27 12.00 -6.44
C ASP A 25 -20.78 12.38 -6.25
N ARG A 26 -20.45 12.83 -5.03
CA ARG A 26 -19.06 13.06 -4.61
C ARG A 26 -18.48 11.73 -4.18
N ASN A 27 -18.25 10.89 -5.18
CA ASN A 27 -17.63 9.60 -4.97
C ASN A 27 -16.32 9.79 -4.20
N LEU A 28 -16.29 9.31 -2.95
CA LEU A 28 -15.14 9.45 -2.04
C LEU A 28 -13.85 9.00 -2.73
N ALA A 29 -13.89 7.92 -3.52
CA ALA A 29 -12.72 7.45 -4.25
C ALA A 29 -12.18 8.48 -5.24
N LEU A 30 -13.04 9.23 -5.95
CA LEU A 30 -12.61 10.28 -6.89
C LEU A 30 -12.02 11.50 -6.17
N GLU A 31 -12.56 11.88 -5.01
CA GLU A 31 -11.98 12.95 -4.20
C GLU A 31 -10.60 12.56 -3.64
N LEU A 32 -10.44 11.30 -3.21
CA LEU A 32 -9.16 10.78 -2.72
C LEU A 32 -8.09 10.64 -3.82
N VAL A 33 -8.48 10.47 -5.09
CA VAL A 33 -7.53 10.55 -6.22
C VAL A 33 -6.89 11.94 -6.27
N ARG A 34 -7.71 13.00 -6.15
CA ARG A 34 -7.23 14.39 -6.19
C ARG A 34 -6.26 14.72 -5.07
N VAL A 35 -6.46 14.12 -3.90
CA VAL A 35 -5.52 14.21 -2.76
C VAL A 35 -4.14 13.69 -3.16
N THR A 36 -4.07 12.48 -3.72
CA THR A 36 -2.80 11.89 -4.15
C THR A 36 -2.17 12.63 -5.34
N GLU A 37 -2.98 13.19 -6.24
CA GLU A 37 -2.49 14.03 -7.34
C GLU A 37 -1.83 15.32 -6.83
N ALA A 38 -2.45 16.00 -5.86
CA ALA A 38 -1.89 17.22 -5.29
C ALA A 38 -0.56 16.95 -4.57
N ALA A 39 -0.50 15.86 -3.79
CA ALA A 39 0.74 15.43 -3.14
C ALA A 39 1.85 15.13 -4.16
N ALA A 40 1.52 14.37 -5.22
CA ALA A 40 2.47 14.02 -6.28
C ALA A 40 2.95 15.26 -7.07
N ILE A 41 2.06 16.23 -7.35
CA ILE A 41 2.43 17.48 -8.02
C ILE A 41 3.35 18.32 -7.12
N ALA A 42 3.01 18.47 -5.84
CA ALA A 42 3.78 19.25 -4.88
C ALA A 42 5.18 18.65 -4.65
N GLY A 43 5.27 17.34 -4.35
CA GLY A 43 6.54 16.63 -4.22
C GLY A 43 7.32 16.55 -5.54
N GLY A 44 6.62 16.48 -6.67
CA GLY A 44 7.19 16.43 -8.01
C GLY A 44 8.09 17.61 -8.37
N HIS A 45 7.85 18.79 -7.78
CA HIS A 45 8.71 19.97 -7.95
C HIS A 45 10.13 19.78 -7.41
N TRP A 46 10.32 18.83 -6.48
CA TRP A 46 11.58 18.57 -5.78
C TRP A 46 12.34 17.35 -6.31
N VAL A 47 11.85 16.75 -7.41
CA VAL A 47 12.48 15.58 -8.02
C VAL A 47 13.89 15.95 -8.50
N GLY A 48 14.91 15.25 -7.98
CA GLY A 48 16.31 15.47 -8.31
C GLY A 48 16.99 16.64 -7.59
N PHE A 49 16.33 17.31 -6.64
CA PHE A 49 16.90 18.44 -5.90
C PHE A 49 17.85 18.02 -4.76
N GLY A 50 17.95 16.73 -4.44
CA GLY A 50 18.81 16.22 -3.38
C GLY A 50 18.29 16.45 -1.96
N ASP A 51 17.11 17.07 -1.79
CA ASP A 51 16.49 17.30 -0.49
C ASP A 51 15.20 16.49 -0.35
N LYS A 52 15.29 15.38 0.39
CA LYS A 52 14.16 14.49 0.63
C LYS A 52 13.12 15.10 1.58
N ASN A 53 13.55 15.92 2.54
CA ASN A 53 12.66 16.43 3.58
C ASN A 53 11.79 17.56 3.03
N LEU A 54 12.34 18.40 2.15
CA LEU A 54 11.57 19.43 1.45
C LEU A 54 10.55 18.83 0.48
N ALA A 55 10.95 17.78 -0.26
CA ALA A 55 10.04 17.07 -1.13
C ALA A 55 8.84 16.50 -0.36
N ASP A 56 9.13 15.85 0.76
CA ASP A 56 8.16 15.20 1.61
C ASP A 56 7.23 16.20 2.31
N GLY A 57 7.80 17.25 2.94
CA GLY A 57 7.01 18.31 3.56
C GLY A 57 6.04 18.99 2.59
N ALA A 58 6.46 19.23 1.33
CA ALA A 58 5.58 19.78 0.31
C ALA A 58 4.42 18.85 -0.04
N ALA A 59 4.66 17.54 -0.09
CA ALA A 59 3.63 16.55 -0.35
C ALA A 59 2.66 16.40 0.85
N VAL A 60 3.17 16.38 2.09
CA VAL A 60 2.39 16.37 3.33
C VAL A 60 1.45 17.56 3.38
N ASP A 61 1.97 18.78 3.15
CA ASP A 61 1.20 20.03 3.15
C ASP A 61 0.04 19.98 2.15
N ALA A 62 0.33 19.58 0.92
CA ALA A 62 -0.66 19.49 -0.16
C ALA A 62 -1.71 18.41 0.13
N MET A 63 -1.27 17.23 0.57
CA MET A 63 -2.14 16.10 0.92
C MET A 63 -3.11 16.49 2.04
N ARG A 64 -2.58 17.02 3.14
CA ARG A 64 -3.38 17.43 4.31
C ARG A 64 -4.38 18.52 3.97
N SER A 65 -3.95 19.54 3.22
CA SER A 65 -4.82 20.65 2.83
C SER A 65 -6.03 20.18 2.01
N LEU A 66 -5.83 19.24 1.08
CA LEU A 66 -6.95 18.69 0.30
C LEU A 66 -7.78 17.71 1.11
N LEU A 67 -7.17 16.88 1.97
CA LEU A 67 -7.89 15.95 2.83
C LEU A 67 -8.93 16.65 3.70
N GLN A 68 -8.63 17.84 4.21
CA GLN A 68 -9.58 18.64 5.00
C GLN A 68 -10.84 19.08 4.24
N THR A 69 -10.84 19.00 2.90
CA THR A 69 -11.97 19.39 2.05
C THR A 69 -12.86 18.22 1.62
N VAL A 70 -12.46 16.98 1.96
CA VAL A 70 -13.16 15.76 1.57
C VAL A 70 -14.28 15.46 2.58
N HIS A 71 -15.44 15.03 2.06
CA HIS A 71 -16.62 14.65 2.85
C HIS A 71 -16.46 13.27 3.51
N PHE A 72 -15.72 13.22 4.60
CA PHE A 72 -15.56 12.01 5.44
C PHE A 72 -15.02 12.35 6.84
N ASN A 73 -15.12 11.39 7.76
CA ASN A 73 -14.62 11.52 9.13
C ASN A 73 -13.49 10.52 9.36
N GLY A 74 -12.32 10.84 8.81
CA GLY A 74 -11.14 9.98 8.85
C GLY A 74 -10.30 10.16 10.11
N VAL A 75 -9.66 9.07 10.54
CA VAL A 75 -8.59 9.10 11.54
C VAL A 75 -7.33 8.49 10.92
N VAL A 76 -6.22 9.23 10.97
CA VAL A 76 -4.92 8.74 10.52
C VAL A 76 -4.47 7.63 11.46
N VAL A 77 -4.40 6.40 10.96
CA VAL A 77 -3.86 5.23 11.67
C VAL A 77 -2.40 5.01 11.31
N ILE A 78 -2.02 5.39 10.10
CA ILE A 78 -0.66 5.32 9.58
C ILE A 78 -0.38 6.65 8.89
N GLY A 79 0.61 7.40 9.40
CA GLY A 79 1.06 8.63 8.76
C GLY A 79 2.53 8.91 9.03
N GLU A 80 2.89 10.19 9.08
CA GLU A 80 4.28 10.66 9.17
C GLU A 80 5.00 10.28 10.46
N GLY A 81 4.23 9.94 11.51
CA GLY A 81 4.76 9.52 12.80
C GLY A 81 3.83 9.84 13.96
N GLU A 82 4.39 9.81 15.15
CA GLU A 82 3.67 10.20 16.37
C GLU A 82 3.49 11.72 16.45
N LYS A 83 2.48 12.17 17.20
CA LYS A 83 2.10 13.59 17.29
C LYS A 83 3.23 14.53 17.69
N ASP A 84 4.16 14.06 18.52
CA ASP A 84 5.28 14.86 19.00
C ASP A 84 6.41 14.98 17.96
N GLU A 85 6.44 14.10 16.97
CA GLU A 85 7.50 14.01 15.94
C GLU A 85 7.02 14.54 14.58
N ALA A 86 5.71 14.44 14.30
CA ALA A 86 5.09 14.88 13.06
C ALA A 86 4.05 15.99 13.31
N PRO A 87 4.25 17.22 12.79
CA PRO A 87 3.30 18.33 12.99
C PRO A 87 1.98 18.14 12.21
N MET A 88 1.98 17.26 11.21
CA MET A 88 0.89 17.03 10.27
C MET A 88 0.85 15.56 9.89
N LEU A 89 -0.36 15.05 9.62
CA LEU A 89 -0.66 13.66 9.30
C LEU A 89 -0.08 12.70 10.35
N PHE A 90 -0.16 13.07 11.63
CA PHE A 90 0.31 12.23 12.73
C PHE A 90 -0.71 11.15 13.11
N ASN A 91 -0.24 10.07 13.72
CA ASN A 91 -1.09 8.98 14.21
C ASN A 91 -2.15 9.51 15.19
N GLY A 92 -3.42 9.32 14.83
CA GLY A 92 -4.59 9.80 15.55
C GLY A 92 -5.14 11.16 15.10
N GLU A 93 -4.52 11.84 14.12
CA GLU A 93 -5.08 13.08 13.55
C GLU A 93 -6.43 12.81 12.89
N ARG A 94 -7.40 13.71 13.11
CA ARG A 94 -8.68 13.70 12.39
C ARG A 94 -8.56 14.46 11.08
N VAL A 95 -8.99 13.83 10.00
CA VAL A 95 -8.93 14.37 8.63
C VAL A 95 -10.30 14.24 7.95
N GLY A 96 -10.51 15.04 6.91
CA GLY A 96 -11.84 15.27 6.34
C GLY A 96 -12.55 16.45 6.99
N ASP A 97 -13.70 16.82 6.45
CA ASP A 97 -14.54 17.89 6.98
C ASP A 97 -15.36 17.47 8.22
N GLY A 98 -15.25 16.20 8.62
CA GLY A 98 -15.93 15.62 9.77
C GLY A 98 -17.36 15.13 9.49
N SER A 99 -17.82 15.26 8.24
CA SER A 99 -19.09 14.69 7.77
C SER A 99 -18.89 13.24 7.30
N GLY A 100 -19.97 12.57 6.89
CA GLY A 100 -19.86 11.24 6.27
C GLY A 100 -19.40 10.11 7.21
N PRO A 101 -18.89 9.00 6.65
CA PRO A 101 -18.57 7.80 7.41
C PRO A 101 -17.27 7.91 8.20
N GLU A 102 -17.20 7.17 9.31
CA GLU A 102 -15.96 6.98 10.07
C GLU A 102 -15.01 6.00 9.38
N CYS A 103 -13.78 6.42 9.15
CA CYS A 103 -12.78 5.64 8.42
C CYS A 103 -11.41 5.64 9.10
N ASP A 104 -10.66 4.57 8.90
CA ASP A 104 -9.21 4.56 9.09
C ASP A 104 -8.54 5.09 7.83
N VAL A 105 -7.50 5.91 8.01
CA VAL A 105 -6.71 6.49 6.92
C VAL A 105 -5.26 6.09 7.11
N ALA A 106 -4.65 5.58 6.03
CA ALA A 106 -3.22 5.40 5.93
C ALA A 106 -2.69 6.31 4.82
N VAL A 107 -1.70 7.13 5.14
CA VAL A 107 -1.09 8.06 4.19
C VAL A 107 0.40 7.78 4.09
N ASP A 108 0.90 7.87 2.87
CA ASP A 108 2.33 7.91 2.56
C ASP A 108 2.49 8.96 1.45
N PRO A 109 2.66 10.25 1.81
CA PRO A 109 2.73 11.36 0.88
C PRO A 109 3.78 11.16 -0.21
N ILE A 110 4.92 10.55 0.13
CA ILE A 110 5.93 10.09 -0.82
C ILE A 110 6.54 8.76 -0.37
N ASP A 111 6.02 7.66 -0.92
CA ASP A 111 6.69 6.36 -0.86
C ASP A 111 7.96 6.45 -1.70
N GLY A 112 9.11 6.52 -1.03
CA GLY A 112 10.42 6.70 -1.65
C GLY A 112 10.90 8.16 -1.72
N THR A 113 10.81 8.92 -0.62
CA THR A 113 11.41 10.27 -0.48
C THR A 113 12.85 10.37 -1.00
N ARG A 114 13.68 9.33 -0.77
CA ARG A 114 15.03 9.24 -1.31
C ARG A 114 15.06 9.11 -2.83
N LEU A 115 14.14 8.35 -3.42
CA LEU A 115 14.02 8.22 -4.87
C LEU A 115 13.66 9.57 -5.49
N THR A 116 12.72 10.30 -4.89
CA THR A 116 12.34 11.67 -5.27
C THR A 116 13.56 12.59 -5.23
N ALA A 117 14.26 12.67 -4.10
CA ALA A 117 15.42 13.53 -3.96
C ALA A 117 16.53 13.23 -4.98
N LEU A 118 16.73 11.96 -5.33
CA LEU A 118 17.73 11.52 -6.30
C LEU A 118 17.26 11.60 -7.77
N GLY A 119 15.97 11.86 -8.03
CA GLY A 119 15.42 11.85 -9.37
C GLY A 119 15.30 10.45 -9.99
N ILE A 120 15.09 9.43 -9.15
CA ILE A 120 15.03 8.02 -9.56
C ILE A 120 13.56 7.57 -9.61
N ASN A 121 13.26 6.67 -10.55
CA ASN A 121 11.92 6.14 -10.76
C ASN A 121 11.35 5.40 -9.54
N ASN A 122 10.03 5.22 -9.53
CA ASN A 122 9.23 4.46 -8.56
C ASN A 122 8.90 5.18 -7.24
N ALA A 123 9.08 6.51 -7.16
CA ALA A 123 8.43 7.30 -6.10
C ALA A 123 6.93 7.48 -6.39
N LEU A 124 6.08 7.36 -5.37
CA LEU A 124 4.61 7.45 -5.48
C LEU A 124 4.03 8.27 -4.33
N ALA A 125 2.90 8.96 -4.56
CA ALA A 125 2.05 9.42 -3.47
C ALA A 125 0.93 8.41 -3.26
N VAL A 126 0.75 7.94 -2.03
CA VAL A 126 -0.17 6.85 -1.72
C VAL A 126 -1.11 7.24 -0.57
N LEU A 127 -2.37 6.84 -0.72
CA LEU A 127 -3.36 6.98 0.32
C LEU A 127 -4.29 5.76 0.30
N ALA A 128 -4.62 5.25 1.47
CA ALA A 128 -5.59 4.19 1.65
C ALA A 128 -6.63 4.59 2.71
N VAL A 129 -7.88 4.20 2.46
CA VAL A 129 -9.00 4.38 3.37
C VAL A 129 -9.73 3.06 3.54
N ALA A 130 -10.07 2.74 4.77
CA ALA A 130 -10.82 1.55 5.12
C ALA A 130 -11.85 1.87 6.22
N GLU A 131 -12.79 0.95 6.46
CA GLU A 131 -13.75 1.08 7.55
C GLU A 131 -13.02 1.28 8.89
N ARG A 132 -13.58 2.07 9.81
CA ARG A 132 -12.95 2.35 11.10
C ARG A 132 -12.58 1.06 11.86
N GLY A 133 -11.36 1.01 12.39
CA GLY A 133 -10.80 -0.13 13.12
C GLY A 133 -10.46 -1.34 12.25
N SER A 134 -10.43 -1.16 10.93
CA SER A 134 -10.13 -2.22 9.97
C SER A 134 -8.73 -2.13 9.36
N MET A 135 -7.89 -1.18 9.78
CA MET A 135 -6.45 -1.19 9.52
C MET A 135 -5.67 -1.83 10.69
N PHE A 136 -4.58 -2.52 10.36
CA PHE A 136 -3.70 -3.11 11.37
C PHE A 136 -2.86 -2.00 12.01
N ASP A 137 -2.57 -2.12 13.29
CA ASP A 137 -1.72 -1.16 14.01
C ASP A 137 -0.23 -1.50 13.79
N PRO A 138 0.55 -0.65 13.11
CA PRO A 138 1.96 -0.91 12.84
C PRO A 138 2.90 -0.56 14.01
N SER A 139 2.43 0.05 15.09
CA SER A 139 3.28 0.68 16.12
C SER A 139 4.14 -0.28 16.94
N ALA A 140 3.80 -1.58 16.93
CA ALA A 140 4.48 -2.60 17.71
C ALA A 140 5.78 -3.11 17.05
N VAL A 141 5.79 -3.25 15.71
CA VAL A 141 6.94 -3.80 14.97
C VAL A 141 7.09 -3.07 13.64
N PHE A 142 8.27 -2.50 13.43
CA PHE A 142 8.57 -1.64 12.29
C PHE A 142 8.72 -2.40 10.98
N TYR A 143 9.23 -3.64 11.01
CA TYR A 143 9.44 -4.45 9.82
C TYR A 143 8.50 -5.65 9.71
N MET A 144 8.19 -6.01 8.47
CA MET A 144 7.34 -7.13 8.10
C MET A 144 7.94 -7.88 6.91
N GLU A 145 8.01 -9.20 7.01
CA GLU A 145 8.23 -10.10 5.87
C GLU A 145 6.95 -10.15 5.03
N LYS A 146 7.09 -9.94 3.71
CA LYS A 146 5.99 -9.79 2.75
C LYS A 146 6.13 -10.83 1.65
N LEU A 147 5.00 -11.43 1.26
CA LEU A 147 4.81 -12.19 0.03
C LEU A 147 3.59 -11.63 -0.70
N VAL A 148 3.81 -11.13 -1.91
CA VAL A 148 2.77 -10.54 -2.75
C VAL A 148 2.73 -11.20 -4.11
N THR A 149 1.55 -11.48 -4.64
CA THR A 149 1.35 -11.93 -6.03
C THR A 149 -0.05 -11.56 -6.53
N GLY A 150 -0.25 -11.67 -7.84
CA GLY A 150 -1.50 -11.42 -8.53
C GLY A 150 -2.61 -12.43 -8.24
N PRO A 151 -3.83 -12.15 -8.76
CA PRO A 151 -5.04 -12.94 -8.50
C PRO A 151 -4.89 -14.42 -8.90
N GLU A 152 -4.11 -14.72 -9.94
CA GLU A 152 -3.96 -16.06 -10.50
C GLU A 152 -3.36 -17.04 -9.48
N ALA A 153 -2.42 -16.56 -8.66
CA ALA A 153 -1.68 -17.35 -7.68
C ALA A 153 -2.15 -17.11 -6.23
N ALA A 154 -3.13 -16.23 -6.02
CA ALA A 154 -3.53 -15.72 -4.72
C ALA A 154 -3.90 -16.80 -3.70
N ASP A 155 -4.64 -17.82 -4.15
CA ASP A 155 -5.09 -18.94 -3.30
C ASP A 155 -4.07 -20.09 -3.20
N MET A 156 -2.95 -20.02 -3.93
CA MET A 156 -1.96 -21.09 -3.96
C MET A 156 -0.76 -20.82 -3.05
N VAL A 157 -0.36 -19.57 -2.90
CA VAL A 157 0.88 -19.20 -2.21
C VAL A 157 0.72 -19.10 -0.69
N ASP A 158 1.79 -19.36 0.04
CA ASP A 158 1.82 -19.28 1.50
C ASP A 158 3.22 -18.96 2.01
N LEU A 159 3.35 -17.91 2.83
CA LEU A 159 4.60 -17.44 3.43
C LEU A 159 5.26 -18.48 4.37
N ARG A 160 4.53 -19.52 4.77
CA ARG A 160 5.08 -20.65 5.54
C ARG A 160 5.77 -21.69 4.67
N LEU A 161 5.53 -21.67 3.36
CA LEU A 161 6.15 -22.60 2.43
C LEU A 161 7.56 -22.13 2.03
N PRO A 162 8.47 -23.06 1.70
CA PRO A 162 9.76 -22.71 1.15
C PRO A 162 9.63 -21.84 -0.11
N VAL A 163 10.55 -20.89 -0.30
CA VAL A 163 10.58 -19.98 -1.46
C VAL A 163 10.44 -20.72 -2.78
N LYS A 164 11.21 -21.82 -2.94
CA LYS A 164 11.15 -22.67 -4.13
C LYS A 164 9.73 -23.17 -4.41
N GLN A 165 8.98 -23.57 -3.39
CA GLN A 165 7.62 -24.08 -3.56
C GLN A 165 6.66 -22.97 -3.98
N ASN A 166 6.72 -21.80 -3.33
CA ASN A 166 5.93 -20.63 -3.74
C ASN A 166 6.18 -20.25 -5.21
N LEU A 167 7.44 -20.24 -5.64
CA LEU A 167 7.78 -19.92 -7.04
C LEU A 167 7.24 -20.96 -8.03
N HIS A 168 7.21 -22.24 -7.68
CA HIS A 168 6.57 -23.26 -8.54
C HIS A 168 5.06 -23.07 -8.62
N LEU A 169 4.41 -22.67 -7.52
CA LEU A 169 2.97 -22.41 -7.48
C LEU A 169 2.61 -21.18 -8.31
N ILE A 170 3.36 -20.08 -8.17
CA ILE A 170 3.21 -18.85 -8.97
C ILE A 170 3.42 -19.18 -10.46
N ALA A 171 4.47 -19.93 -10.80
CA ALA A 171 4.75 -20.35 -12.18
C ALA A 171 3.60 -21.16 -12.77
N LYS A 172 3.08 -22.13 -12.01
CA LYS A 172 1.95 -22.97 -12.42
C LYS A 172 0.69 -22.16 -12.65
N ALA A 173 0.33 -21.27 -11.73
CA ALA A 173 -0.84 -20.41 -11.82
C ALA A 173 -0.79 -19.51 -13.07
N ASN A 174 0.38 -18.94 -13.35
CA ASN A 174 0.60 -18.04 -14.48
C ASN A 174 0.91 -18.76 -15.80
N SER A 175 0.91 -20.10 -15.83
CA SER A 175 1.33 -20.90 -17.00
C SER A 175 2.73 -20.51 -17.55
N LYS A 176 3.66 -20.16 -16.65
CA LYS A 176 5.04 -19.78 -16.95
C LYS A 176 6.01 -20.86 -16.44
N LYS A 177 7.24 -20.86 -16.98
CA LYS A 177 8.36 -21.57 -16.33
C LYS A 177 8.89 -20.73 -15.17
N VAL A 178 9.43 -21.38 -14.13
CA VAL A 178 10.05 -20.67 -12.98
C VAL A 178 11.16 -19.71 -13.47
N SER A 179 11.90 -20.08 -14.52
CA SER A 179 12.94 -19.22 -15.13
C SER A 179 12.43 -17.97 -15.85
N GLN A 180 11.13 -17.85 -16.04
CA GLN A 180 10.50 -16.66 -16.60
C GLN A 180 9.95 -15.74 -15.51
N LEU A 181 9.87 -16.21 -14.26
CA LEU A 181 9.40 -15.39 -13.15
C LEU A 181 10.41 -14.32 -12.77
N ASN A 182 9.90 -13.14 -12.47
CA ASN A 182 10.62 -12.00 -11.92
C ASN A 182 10.09 -11.69 -10.51
N VAL A 183 10.94 -11.93 -9.51
CA VAL A 183 10.63 -11.61 -8.11
C VAL A 183 11.25 -10.25 -7.76
N MET A 184 10.42 -9.29 -7.41
CA MET A 184 10.85 -7.99 -6.94
C MET A 184 11.25 -8.05 -5.47
N ILE A 185 12.37 -7.39 -5.15
CA ILE A 185 12.96 -7.42 -3.81
C ILE A 185 13.71 -6.11 -3.51
N LEU A 186 13.61 -5.61 -2.28
CA LEU A 186 14.40 -4.46 -1.83
C LEU A 186 15.89 -4.81 -1.80
N ASP A 187 16.74 -3.94 -2.34
CA ASP A 187 18.19 -4.11 -2.31
C ASP A 187 18.75 -3.78 -0.91
N ARG A 188 18.87 -4.81 -0.08
CA ARG A 188 19.32 -4.72 1.31
C ARG A 188 20.14 -5.95 1.67
N ASP A 189 21.13 -5.79 2.54
CA ASP A 189 21.98 -6.91 2.97
C ASP A 189 21.20 -8.05 3.60
N ARG A 190 20.13 -7.75 4.35
CA ARG A 190 19.22 -8.73 4.97
C ARG A 190 18.53 -9.66 3.96
N HIS A 191 18.51 -9.30 2.67
CA HIS A 191 17.86 -10.08 1.62
C HIS A 191 18.81 -10.99 0.83
N LYS A 192 20.12 -10.96 1.10
CA LYS A 192 21.09 -11.83 0.40
C LYS A 192 20.70 -13.32 0.45
N PRO A 193 20.28 -13.90 1.60
CA PRO A 193 19.84 -15.30 1.64
C PRO A 193 18.62 -15.57 0.78
N LEU A 194 17.60 -14.70 0.85
CA LEU A 194 16.38 -14.82 0.03
C LEU A 194 16.69 -14.73 -1.47
N VAL A 195 17.60 -13.82 -1.87
CA VAL A 195 18.07 -13.70 -3.26
C VAL A 195 18.72 -14.99 -3.75
N GLU A 196 19.56 -15.62 -2.91
CA GLU A 196 20.19 -16.90 -3.23
C GLU A 196 19.15 -18.01 -3.39
N GLU A 197 18.16 -18.09 -2.50
CA GLU A 197 17.07 -19.07 -2.59
C GLU A 197 16.23 -18.91 -3.86
N ILE A 198 15.86 -17.68 -4.22
CA ILE A 198 15.10 -17.37 -5.45
C ILE A 198 15.90 -17.81 -6.69
N ARG A 199 17.19 -17.48 -6.74
CA ARG A 199 18.07 -17.82 -7.87
C ARG A 199 18.32 -19.32 -7.95
N ALA A 200 18.51 -19.99 -6.82
CA ALA A 200 18.66 -21.44 -6.75
C ALA A 200 17.38 -22.19 -7.17
N ALA A 201 16.20 -21.62 -6.92
CA ALA A 201 14.93 -22.11 -7.45
C ALA A 201 14.79 -21.91 -8.97
N GLY A 202 15.63 -21.05 -9.56
CA GLY A 202 15.71 -20.79 -11.00
C GLY A 202 14.97 -19.54 -11.46
N ALA A 203 14.37 -18.74 -10.56
CA ALA A 203 13.70 -17.49 -10.91
C ALA A 203 14.67 -16.31 -10.99
N ARG A 204 14.24 -15.22 -11.61
CA ARG A 204 15.02 -13.97 -11.72
C ARG A 204 14.65 -13.02 -10.57
N THR A 205 15.63 -12.24 -10.13
CA THR A 205 15.43 -11.18 -9.12
C THR A 205 15.45 -9.81 -9.77
N LYS A 206 14.50 -8.94 -9.41
CA LYS A 206 14.45 -7.54 -9.81
C LYS A 206 14.59 -6.65 -8.59
N PHE A 207 15.75 -6.01 -8.45
CA PHE A 207 16.01 -5.14 -7.30
C PHE A 207 15.27 -3.81 -7.42
N ILE A 208 14.75 -3.36 -6.28
CA ILE A 208 14.28 -1.99 -6.08
C ILE A 208 15.02 -1.37 -4.89
N MET A 209 15.29 -0.08 -4.99
CA MET A 209 16.05 0.63 -3.98
C MET A 209 15.20 1.00 -2.76
N ASP A 210 14.03 1.55 -2.99
CA ASP A 210 12.98 1.87 -2.01
C ASP A 210 11.63 1.67 -2.71
N GLY A 211 10.51 1.85 -2.02
CA GLY A 211 9.20 1.81 -2.64
C GLY A 211 8.62 0.41 -2.80
N ASP A 212 8.44 -0.31 -1.69
CA ASP A 212 7.86 -1.67 -1.77
C ASP A 212 6.33 -1.68 -1.93
N VAL A 213 5.64 -0.54 -1.73
CA VAL A 213 4.23 -0.39 -2.11
C VAL A 213 4.11 -0.42 -3.63
N ALA A 214 4.95 0.37 -4.33
CA ALA A 214 5.03 0.35 -5.79
C ALA A 214 5.31 -1.07 -6.32
N GLY A 215 6.24 -1.77 -5.66
CA GLY A 215 6.61 -3.13 -6.02
C GLY A 215 5.50 -4.16 -5.80
N ALA A 216 4.74 -4.02 -4.71
CA ALA A 216 3.60 -4.87 -4.42
C ALA A 216 2.50 -4.68 -5.47
N ILE A 217 2.14 -3.44 -5.79
CA ILE A 217 1.16 -3.11 -6.84
C ILE A 217 1.61 -3.67 -8.19
N ALA A 218 2.90 -3.55 -8.51
CA ALA A 218 3.44 -4.11 -9.75
C ALA A 218 3.26 -5.63 -9.81
N ALA A 219 3.52 -6.35 -8.71
CA ALA A 219 3.37 -7.80 -8.63
C ALA A 219 1.93 -8.30 -8.77
N ALA A 220 0.94 -7.45 -8.47
CA ALA A 220 -0.47 -7.81 -8.52
C ALA A 220 -1.20 -7.32 -9.78
N ARG A 221 -0.51 -6.60 -10.67
CA ARG A 221 -1.11 -6.02 -11.88
C ARG A 221 -0.61 -6.73 -13.13
N GLU A 222 -1.54 -7.04 -14.03
CA GLU A 222 -1.21 -7.54 -15.36
C GLU A 222 -0.38 -6.54 -16.17
N GLY A 223 0.39 -7.05 -17.15
CA GLY A 223 1.20 -6.23 -18.04
C GLY A 223 2.45 -5.61 -17.39
N THR A 224 2.78 -6.00 -16.16
CA THR A 224 4.07 -5.69 -15.55
C THR A 224 5.03 -6.88 -15.72
N ASP A 225 6.33 -6.60 -15.66
CA ASP A 225 7.37 -7.63 -15.64
C ASP A 225 7.64 -8.14 -14.21
N VAL A 226 6.65 -8.14 -13.31
CA VAL A 226 6.80 -8.54 -11.90
C VAL A 226 5.74 -9.57 -11.55
N ASP A 227 6.16 -10.77 -11.16
CA ASP A 227 5.24 -11.88 -10.85
C ASP A 227 5.00 -12.02 -9.34
N ALA A 228 5.95 -11.56 -8.53
CA ALA A 228 5.84 -11.54 -7.08
C ALA A 228 6.72 -10.46 -6.46
N LEU A 229 6.35 -10.00 -5.27
CA LEU A 229 7.25 -9.30 -4.36
C LEU A 229 7.51 -10.19 -3.14
N MET A 230 8.77 -10.32 -2.76
CA MET A 230 9.19 -11.11 -1.59
C MET A 230 10.26 -10.35 -0.81
N GLY A 231 10.19 -10.43 0.52
CA GLY A 231 11.23 -9.93 1.42
C GLY A 231 10.69 -9.07 2.56
N ILE A 232 11.60 -8.46 3.30
CA ILE A 232 11.33 -7.68 4.51
C ILE A 232 11.37 -6.18 4.20
N GLY A 233 10.26 -5.51 4.47
CA GLY A 233 10.10 -4.06 4.35
C GLY A 233 9.26 -3.50 5.49
N GLY A 234 8.91 -2.21 5.44
CA GLY A 234 8.22 -1.58 6.57
C GLY A 234 6.79 -2.10 6.74
N THR A 235 6.37 -2.25 8.00
CA THR A 235 5.00 -2.69 8.36
C THR A 235 3.94 -1.69 7.87
N PRO A 236 4.09 -0.36 8.06
CA PRO A 236 3.18 0.66 7.51
C PRO A 236 2.89 0.46 6.02
N GLU A 237 3.93 0.37 5.21
CA GLU A 237 3.87 0.20 3.76
C GLU A 237 3.24 -1.15 3.38
N GLY A 238 3.46 -2.20 4.19
CA GLY A 238 2.80 -3.48 4.03
C GLY A 238 1.27 -3.39 4.16
N ILE A 239 0.78 -2.56 5.08
CA ILE A 239 -0.66 -2.37 5.32
C ILE A 239 -1.28 -1.53 4.20
N VAL A 240 -0.59 -0.46 3.77
CA VAL A 240 -0.99 0.35 2.61
C VAL A 240 -1.05 -0.51 1.35
N ALA A 241 -0.01 -1.31 1.10
CA ALA A 241 0.02 -2.27 0.00
C ALA A 241 -1.15 -3.26 0.12
N ALA A 242 -1.45 -3.78 1.31
CA ALA A 242 -2.57 -4.70 1.49
C ALA A 242 -3.93 -4.14 1.08
N CYS A 243 -4.16 -2.83 1.30
CA CYS A 243 -5.37 -2.16 0.84
C CYS A 243 -5.45 -2.13 -0.70
N ALA A 244 -4.33 -1.81 -1.37
CA ALA A 244 -4.24 -1.83 -2.83
C ALA A 244 -4.38 -3.24 -3.41
N ILE A 245 -3.66 -4.22 -2.86
CA ILE A 245 -3.67 -5.60 -3.35
C ILE A 245 -5.05 -6.23 -3.22
N LYS A 246 -5.77 -5.97 -2.10
CA LYS A 246 -7.15 -6.43 -1.94
C LYS A 246 -8.07 -5.86 -3.02
N SER A 247 -7.87 -4.61 -3.42
CA SER A 247 -8.64 -3.95 -4.49
C SER A 247 -8.35 -4.54 -5.87
N LEU A 248 -7.12 -5.01 -6.09
CA LEU A 248 -6.67 -5.65 -7.33
C LEU A 248 -7.01 -7.16 -7.41
N GLY A 249 -7.53 -7.74 -6.32
CA GLY A 249 -7.84 -9.17 -6.24
C GLY A 249 -6.62 -10.08 -6.05
N GLY A 250 -5.43 -9.52 -5.82
CA GLY A 250 -4.22 -10.28 -5.51
C GLY A 250 -4.17 -10.74 -4.05
N VAL A 251 -3.01 -11.26 -3.63
CA VAL A 251 -2.74 -11.59 -2.23
C VAL A 251 -1.49 -10.89 -1.73
N ILE A 252 -1.56 -10.42 -0.49
CA ILE A 252 -0.39 -10.12 0.34
C ILE A 252 -0.48 -10.95 1.61
N GLN A 253 0.65 -11.51 2.00
CA GLN A 253 0.83 -12.17 3.28
C GLN A 253 1.99 -11.49 4.01
N GLY A 254 1.76 -11.19 5.29
CA GLY A 254 2.71 -10.53 6.16
C GLY A 254 3.11 -11.39 7.36
N ARG A 255 4.35 -11.31 7.81
CA ARG A 255 4.77 -11.78 9.15
C ARG A 255 5.63 -10.71 9.81
N LEU A 256 5.33 -10.36 11.05
CA LEU A 256 6.10 -9.34 11.78
C LEU A 256 7.56 -9.81 11.93
N TRP A 257 8.50 -8.90 11.72
CA TRP A 257 9.93 -9.18 11.73
C TRP A 257 10.65 -8.24 12.72
N PRO A 258 10.54 -8.50 14.04
CA PRO A 258 11.25 -7.69 15.03
C PRO A 258 12.76 -7.83 14.88
N THR A 259 13.46 -6.71 15.02
CA THR A 259 14.91 -6.59 14.82
C THR A 259 15.72 -6.67 16.10
N SER A 260 15.05 -6.48 17.24
CA SER A 260 15.65 -6.52 18.57
C SER A 260 14.76 -7.30 19.54
N ASP A 261 15.35 -7.77 20.64
CA ASP A 261 14.60 -8.42 21.72
C ASP A 261 13.61 -7.44 22.40
N GLU A 262 13.92 -6.14 22.41
CA GLU A 262 13.03 -5.10 22.92
C GLU A 262 11.78 -4.94 22.05
N GLU A 263 11.97 -4.85 20.72
CA GLU A 263 10.86 -4.77 19.76
C GLU A 263 10.02 -6.07 19.81
N LYS A 264 10.69 -7.22 19.94
CA LYS A 264 10.04 -8.51 20.14
C LYS A 264 9.17 -8.52 21.40
N GLN A 265 9.70 -8.05 22.53
CA GLN A 265 8.96 -8.00 23.78
C GLN A 265 7.78 -7.01 23.69
N LYS A 266 7.99 -5.83 23.11
CA LYS A 266 6.92 -4.85 22.86
C LYS A 266 5.78 -5.46 22.04
N ALA A 267 6.09 -6.24 21.01
CA ALA A 267 5.10 -6.92 20.20
C ALA A 267 4.32 -7.99 20.98
N LEU A 268 4.99 -8.76 21.82
CA LEU A 268 4.35 -9.77 22.68
C LEU A 268 3.46 -9.11 23.74
N ASP A 269 3.92 -8.02 24.36
CA ASP A 269 3.16 -7.25 25.35
C ASP A 269 1.91 -6.61 24.73
N ALA A 270 1.99 -6.21 23.45
CA ALA A 270 0.85 -5.76 22.65
C ALA A 270 -0.09 -6.92 22.21
N GLY A 271 0.25 -8.18 22.52
CA GLY A 271 -0.56 -9.36 22.24
C GLY A 271 -0.42 -9.90 20.82
N HIS A 272 0.68 -9.58 20.11
CA HIS A 272 0.95 -10.14 18.79
C HIS A 272 1.54 -11.56 18.88
N ASP A 273 1.11 -12.42 17.97
CA ASP A 273 1.74 -13.70 17.68
C ASP A 273 2.73 -13.50 16.52
N LEU A 274 4.02 -13.66 16.80
CA LEU A 274 5.11 -13.39 15.85
C LEU A 274 5.26 -14.49 14.79
N ASP A 275 4.74 -15.70 15.05
CA ASP A 275 4.75 -16.80 14.08
C ASP A 275 3.52 -16.74 13.15
N ARG A 276 2.54 -15.90 13.48
CA ARG A 276 1.31 -15.75 12.71
C ARG A 276 1.59 -15.10 11.37
N VAL A 277 1.15 -15.77 10.31
CA VAL A 277 0.99 -15.15 8.99
C VAL A 277 -0.32 -14.37 8.95
N LEU A 278 -0.20 -13.08 8.70
CA LEU A 278 -1.30 -12.16 8.44
C LEU A 278 -1.69 -12.33 6.96
N SER A 279 -2.72 -13.13 6.69
CA SER A 279 -3.26 -13.35 5.34
C SER A 279 -4.59 -12.61 5.19
N ARG A 280 -4.71 -11.73 4.17
CA ARG A 280 -5.88 -10.84 3.96
C ARG A 280 -6.05 -9.85 5.13
N PRO A 281 -6.77 -8.73 5.00
CA PRO A 281 -6.98 -7.81 6.13
C PRO A 281 -7.98 -8.42 7.12
N THR A 282 -7.61 -9.50 7.81
CA THR A 282 -8.15 -9.78 9.14
C THR A 282 -7.49 -8.83 10.10
N THR A 283 -8.09 -7.66 10.17
CA THR A 283 -7.86 -6.67 11.20
C THR A 283 -8.69 -6.99 12.43
N SER A 284 -8.17 -6.57 13.57
CA SER A 284 -8.54 -6.89 14.95
C SER A 284 -8.05 -8.23 15.52
N SER A 285 -7.06 -8.13 16.40
CA SER A 285 -6.89 -8.99 17.57
C SER A 285 -7.87 -8.59 18.68
N ARG A 286 -9.20 -8.67 18.44
CA ARG A 286 -10.24 -8.77 19.48
C ARG A 286 -11.64 -8.79 18.84
N ALA A 287 -12.16 -9.98 18.54
CA ALA A 287 -13.60 -10.23 18.50
C ALA A 287 -13.87 -11.74 18.50
N THR A 288 -14.19 -12.28 19.68
CA THR A 288 -15.01 -13.48 19.80
C THR A 288 -16.42 -13.14 19.30
N THR A 289 -17.12 -14.13 18.73
CA THR A 289 -18.54 -14.20 18.29
C THR A 289 -18.97 -13.69 16.89
N ALA A 290 -19.28 -14.68 16.04
CA ALA A 290 -20.56 -14.93 15.37
C ALA A 290 -21.27 -13.77 14.64
N THR A 291 -21.07 -13.67 13.32
CA THR A 291 -22.12 -13.64 12.27
C THR A 291 -21.47 -13.39 10.91
N SER A 292 -21.85 -14.20 9.92
CA SER A 292 -21.37 -14.14 8.54
C SER A 292 -21.99 -12.95 7.80
N ARG A 293 -21.22 -11.87 7.63
CA ARG A 293 -21.47 -10.86 6.58
C ARG A 293 -20.13 -10.46 5.93
N PRO A 294 -20.06 -10.29 4.60
CA PRO A 294 -18.85 -9.82 3.95
C PRO A 294 -18.56 -8.37 4.39
N ARG A 295 -17.37 -8.13 4.94
CA ARG A 295 -16.84 -6.78 5.22
C ARG A 295 -16.35 -6.14 3.92
N ALA A 296 -16.50 -4.82 3.79
CA ALA A 296 -16.22 -4.11 2.54
C ALA A 296 -14.77 -4.19 2.07
N SER A 297 -14.55 -3.82 0.80
CA SER A 297 -13.21 -3.67 0.23
C SER A 297 -12.64 -2.30 0.61
N PRO A 298 -11.42 -2.23 1.17
CA PRO A 298 -10.72 -0.96 1.37
C PRO A 298 -10.49 -0.30 0.01
N THR A 299 -10.42 1.03 -0.02
CA THR A 299 -10.06 1.78 -1.23
C THR A 299 -8.66 2.33 -1.05
N ALA A 300 -7.78 2.04 -2.01
CA ALA A 300 -6.45 2.64 -2.07
C ALA A 300 -6.32 3.39 -3.40
N THR A 301 -5.85 4.62 -3.32
CA THR A 301 -5.47 5.43 -4.48
C THR A 301 -3.97 5.66 -4.45
N CYS A 302 -3.37 5.63 -5.62
CA CYS A 302 -1.94 5.84 -5.80
C CYS A 302 -1.78 6.72 -7.04
N CYS A 303 -1.08 7.83 -6.90
CA CYS A 303 -0.68 8.67 -8.03
C CYS A 303 0.85 8.62 -8.18
N ALA A 304 1.30 8.14 -9.34
CA ALA A 304 2.71 8.20 -9.70
C ALA A 304 3.01 9.59 -10.29
N GLY A 305 3.71 10.43 -9.53
CA GLY A 305 4.31 11.65 -10.05
C GLY A 305 5.46 11.32 -10.99
N CYS A 306 5.18 11.01 -12.26
CA CYS A 306 6.22 10.83 -13.26
C CYS A 306 6.78 12.20 -13.68
N ALA A 307 7.60 12.82 -12.83
CA ALA A 307 8.48 13.89 -13.26
C ALA A 307 9.70 13.26 -13.94
N THR A 308 9.51 12.67 -15.14
CA THR A 308 10.62 12.66 -16.08
C THR A 308 11.00 14.11 -16.30
N ALA A 309 12.22 14.50 -15.96
CA ALA A 309 12.78 15.79 -16.31
C ALA A 309 12.65 15.97 -17.84
N ARG A 310 11.55 16.57 -18.30
CA ARG A 310 11.48 17.10 -19.65
C ARG A 310 12.44 18.25 -19.64
N THR A 311 13.66 18.01 -20.12
CA THR A 311 14.46 19.07 -20.70
C THR A 311 13.53 19.79 -21.67
N ARG A 312 13.12 21.02 -21.35
CA ARG A 312 12.50 21.90 -22.34
C ARG A 312 13.52 22.02 -23.46
N SER A 313 13.34 21.26 -24.54
CA SER A 313 13.98 21.60 -25.80
C SER A 313 13.40 22.94 -26.20
N SER A 314 14.15 24.01 -25.92
CA SER A 314 13.94 25.29 -26.57
C SER A 314 13.88 25.04 -28.08
N PRO A 315 12.90 25.58 -28.81
CA PRO A 315 12.99 25.55 -30.27
C PRO A 315 14.18 26.42 -30.65
N SER A 316 15.24 25.80 -31.18
CA SER A 316 16.33 26.53 -31.80
C SER A 316 15.80 27.18 -33.09
N PRO A 317 16.03 28.47 -33.33
CA PRO A 317 15.56 29.13 -34.54
C PRO A 317 16.60 28.97 -35.64
N TRP A 318 16.48 27.93 -36.46
CA TRP A 318 17.04 27.85 -37.82
C TRP A 318 16.16 26.94 -38.67
#